data_AF-A0AAD0WX45-F1
#
_entry.id   AF-A0AAD0WX45-F1
#
_cell.length_a   1.000
_cell.length_b   1.000
_cell.length_c   1.000
_cell.angle_alpha   90.00
_cell.angle_beta   90.00
_cell.angle_gamma   90.00
#
_symmetry.space_group_name_H-M   'P 1'
#
loop_
_entity.id
_entity.type
_entity.pdbx_description
1 polymer ?
#
loop_
_entity_poly.entity_id
_entity_poly.type
_entity_poly.pdbx_seq_one_letter_code
_entity_poly.pdbx_strand_id
1 'polypeptide(L)'
;MTTEKNYYEVLEVAPNASADEIFKAYTTAKTAYSGDSIALYSLLSEEEAHKVLELIEEAYNILSNPTKRKKYNQARGIVVEDETNFMATSKPKEEKETESQVMSQMNKLVAKKRYGLEYEQDTEFEKEIEQCSEYTGEFLKRVREYKKVDIARLADMTKISKTYLQYIENEDVEKMPAIVYVRGFVYQYAKVLKLNPDLVANSYLQRIKALKEAK
;
A
#
# COMPACT_ATOMS: atom_id res chain seq x y z
N MET A 1 25.73 23.51 -18.00
CA MET A 1 25.07 22.22 -18.33
C MET A 1 24.50 21.70 -17.04
N THR A 2 23.18 21.80 -16.85
CA THR A 2 22.49 21.27 -15.68
C THR A 2 22.58 19.75 -15.73
N THR A 3 23.52 19.18 -15.01
CA THR A 3 23.57 17.76 -14.70
C THR A 3 22.31 17.43 -13.90
N GLU A 4 21.26 16.96 -14.57
CA GLU A 4 20.09 16.40 -13.90
C GLU A 4 20.58 15.23 -13.04
N LYS A 5 20.63 15.44 -11.72
CA LYS A 5 21.01 14.41 -10.75
C LYS A 5 20.10 13.21 -10.95
N ASN A 6 20.69 12.02 -11.04
CA ASN A 6 19.90 10.82 -11.23
C ASN A 6 19.17 10.45 -9.91
N TYR A 7 18.04 9.75 -9.98
CA TYR A 7 17.28 9.38 -8.76
C TYR A 7 18.06 8.51 -7.76
N TYR A 8 19.10 7.80 -8.20
CA TYR A 8 19.99 7.05 -7.30
C TYR A 8 20.91 7.99 -6.51
N GLU A 9 21.42 9.04 -7.14
CA GLU A 9 22.20 10.12 -6.51
C GLU A 9 21.33 10.96 -5.58
N VAL A 10 20.06 11.20 -5.91
CA VAL A 10 19.12 11.92 -5.03
C VAL A 10 18.90 11.17 -3.71
N LEU A 11 18.88 9.85 -3.75
CA LEU A 11 18.75 9.00 -2.56
C LEU A 11 20.11 8.53 -2.01
N GLU A 12 21.23 8.93 -2.61
CA GLU A 12 22.60 8.48 -2.24
C GLU A 12 22.75 6.94 -2.21
N VAL A 13 22.13 6.24 -3.15
CA VAL A 13 22.18 4.78 -3.28
C VAL A 13 22.80 4.34 -4.60
N ALA A 14 23.30 3.11 -4.66
CA ALA A 14 23.84 2.55 -5.88
C ALA A 14 22.72 2.12 -6.86
N PRO A 15 22.97 2.10 -8.19
CA PRO A 15 22.00 1.64 -9.19
C PRO A 15 21.53 0.19 -9.02
N ASN A 16 22.31 -0.63 -8.32
CA ASN A 16 22.00 -2.02 -7.95
C ASN A 16 21.39 -2.15 -6.54
N ALA A 17 21.12 -1.05 -5.83
CA ALA A 17 20.60 -1.07 -4.46
C ALA A 17 19.29 -1.88 -4.36
N SER A 18 19.18 -2.65 -3.29
CA SER A 18 17.98 -3.41 -2.95
C SER A 18 16.80 -2.49 -2.58
N ALA A 19 15.58 -3.05 -2.57
CA ALA A 19 14.39 -2.29 -2.20
C ALA A 19 14.43 -1.77 -0.75
N ASP A 20 15.08 -2.52 0.16
CA ASP A 20 15.23 -2.14 1.56
C ASP A 20 16.22 -0.98 1.72
N GLU A 21 17.33 -0.99 0.98
CA GLU A 21 18.28 0.13 0.94
C GLU A 21 17.65 1.39 0.38
N ILE A 22 16.84 1.28 -0.69
CA ILE A 22 16.09 2.40 -1.26
C ILE A 22 15.08 2.96 -0.25
N PHE A 23 14.40 2.10 0.52
CA PHE A 23 13.45 2.53 1.54
C PHE A 23 14.14 3.22 2.72
N LYS A 24 15.24 2.66 3.22
CA LYS A 24 16.06 3.26 4.30
C LYS A 24 16.65 4.60 3.88
N ALA A 25 17.12 4.70 2.64
CA ALA A 25 17.63 5.95 2.09
C ALA A 25 16.53 7.02 2.01
N TYR A 26 15.34 6.65 1.52
CA TYR A 26 14.19 7.55 1.47
C TYR A 26 13.77 8.05 2.85
N THR A 27 13.64 7.18 3.85
CA THR A 27 13.25 7.58 5.21
C THR A 27 14.30 8.47 5.87
N THR A 28 15.58 8.15 5.67
CA THR A 28 16.71 8.95 6.18
C THR A 28 16.73 10.34 5.54
N ALA A 29 16.63 10.41 4.21
CA ALA A 29 16.61 11.67 3.47
C ALA A 29 15.38 12.52 3.84
N LYS A 30 14.19 11.91 3.89
CA LYS A 30 12.96 12.62 4.28
C LYS A 30 13.04 13.18 5.70
N THR A 31 13.61 12.43 6.64
CA THR A 31 13.81 12.92 8.01
C THR A 31 14.80 14.08 8.04
N ALA A 32 15.90 13.97 7.30
CA ALA A 32 16.92 15.03 7.22
C ALA A 32 16.33 16.36 6.72
N TYR A 33 15.53 16.33 5.65
CA TYR A 33 14.96 17.54 5.03
C TYR A 33 13.57 17.93 5.54
N SER A 34 12.97 17.15 6.46
CA SER A 34 11.69 17.52 7.10
C SER A 34 11.88 18.64 8.13
N GLY A 35 10.87 19.48 8.28
CA GLY A 35 10.95 20.70 9.10
C GLY A 35 11.16 20.49 10.61
N ASP A 36 11.18 19.25 11.08
CA ASP A 36 11.48 18.91 12.48
C ASP A 36 12.99 18.67 12.70
N SER A 37 13.79 18.59 11.63
CA SER A 37 15.23 18.37 11.71
C SER A 37 15.99 19.71 11.81
N ILE A 38 16.29 20.09 13.05
CA ILE A 38 17.05 21.29 13.46
C ILE A 38 18.40 21.46 12.74
N ALA A 39 18.95 20.42 12.10
CA ALA A 39 20.29 20.43 11.52
C ALA A 39 20.43 21.16 10.17
N LEU A 40 19.35 21.40 9.43
CA LEU A 40 19.42 21.90 8.03
C LEU A 40 18.97 23.36 7.83
N TYR A 41 18.27 23.96 8.79
CA TYR A 41 17.79 25.35 8.74
C TYR A 41 18.90 26.40 8.65
N SER A 42 20.16 26.01 8.85
CA SER A 42 21.32 26.90 8.71
C SER A 42 21.95 26.91 7.32
N LEU A 43 21.58 25.98 6.42
CA LEU A 43 22.25 25.77 5.13
C LEU A 43 21.36 25.96 3.90
N LEU A 44 20.03 25.83 4.00
CA LEU A 44 19.09 25.99 2.89
C LEU A 44 17.87 26.82 3.29
N SER A 45 17.30 27.54 2.33
CA SER A 45 16.00 28.21 2.49
C SER A 45 14.85 27.20 2.53
N GLU A 46 13.72 27.59 3.13
CA GLU A 46 12.51 26.77 3.21
C GLU A 46 12.04 26.31 1.81
N GLU A 47 12.13 27.19 0.82
CA GLU A 47 11.76 26.90 -0.56
C GLU A 47 12.67 25.84 -1.21
N GLU A 48 13.96 25.85 -0.89
CA GLU A 48 14.91 24.85 -1.38
C GLU A 48 14.72 23.49 -0.70
N ALA A 49 14.41 23.48 0.61
CA ALA A 49 14.08 22.26 1.34
C ALA A 49 12.84 21.57 0.74
N HIS A 50 11.81 22.34 0.38
CA HIS A 50 10.63 21.82 -0.31
C HIS A 50 10.96 21.16 -1.67
N LYS A 51 11.79 21.82 -2.49
CA LYS A 51 12.23 21.27 -3.79
C LYS A 51 13.01 19.97 -3.62
N VAL A 52 13.86 19.88 -2.61
CA VAL A 52 14.63 18.67 -2.31
C VAL A 52 13.71 17.54 -1.84
N LEU A 53 12.74 17.83 -0.97
CA LEU A 53 11.75 16.84 -0.54
C LEU A 53 10.91 16.29 -1.70
N GLU A 54 10.48 17.16 -2.62
CA GLU A 54 9.72 16.74 -3.81
C GLU A 54 10.53 15.79 -4.70
N LEU A 55 11.82 16.08 -4.90
CA LEU A 55 12.73 15.20 -5.64
C LEU A 55 12.96 13.85 -4.94
N ILE A 56 13.07 13.84 -3.61
CA ILE A 56 13.22 12.61 -2.81
C ILE A 56 11.98 11.72 -2.95
N GLU A 57 10.78 12.31 -2.92
CA GLU A 57 9.53 11.57 -3.09
C GLU A 57 9.37 11.00 -4.51
N GLU A 58 9.73 11.78 -5.53
CA GLU A 58 9.70 11.32 -6.91
C GLU A 58 10.68 10.16 -7.13
N ALA A 59 11.91 10.29 -6.63
CA ALA A 59 12.94 9.26 -6.71
C ALA A 59 12.47 7.93 -6.08
N TYR A 60 11.89 7.97 -4.87
CA TYR A 60 11.37 6.78 -4.21
C TYR A 60 10.19 6.15 -4.96
N ASN A 61 9.25 6.93 -5.50
CA ASN A 61 8.11 6.41 -6.26
C ASN A 61 8.52 5.66 -7.54
N ILE A 62 9.62 6.07 -8.18
CA ILE A 62 10.16 5.40 -9.36
C ILE A 62 11.01 4.19 -8.98
N LEU A 63 11.91 4.33 -7.99
CA LEU A 63 12.88 3.30 -7.64
C LEU A 63 12.30 2.15 -6.78
N SER A 64 11.25 2.41 -5.99
CA SER A 64 10.57 1.38 -5.18
C SER A 64 9.78 0.35 -6.01
N ASN A 65 9.35 0.72 -7.23
CA ASN A 65 8.59 -0.16 -8.11
C ASN A 65 9.50 -0.78 -9.18
N PRO A 66 9.68 -2.12 -9.21
CA PRO A 66 10.59 -2.78 -10.16
C PRO A 66 10.31 -2.46 -11.63
N THR A 67 9.04 -2.32 -12.01
CA THR A 67 8.63 -1.99 -13.38
C THR A 67 8.97 -0.55 -13.74
N LYS A 68 8.76 0.40 -12.83
CA LYS A 68 9.11 1.82 -13.04
C LYS A 68 10.62 2.01 -13.04
N ARG A 69 11.33 1.38 -12.11
CA ARG A 69 12.81 1.37 -12.03
C ARG A 69 13.44 0.83 -13.31
N LYS A 70 12.93 -0.27 -13.86
CA LYS A 70 13.41 -0.83 -15.13
C LYS A 70 13.21 0.14 -16.30
N LYS A 71 12.03 0.77 -16.40
CA LYS A 71 11.74 1.79 -17.42
C LYS A 71 12.63 3.03 -17.28
N TYR A 72 12.87 3.47 -16.04
CA TYR A 72 13.74 4.59 -15.74
C TYR A 72 15.20 4.28 -16.13
N ASN A 73 15.71 3.10 -15.75
CA ASN A 73 17.06 2.65 -16.12
C ASN A 73 17.22 2.58 -17.65
N GLN A 74 16.20 2.04 -18.34
CA GLN A 74 16.19 1.98 -19.80
C GLN A 74 16.19 3.37 -20.45
N ALA A 75 15.38 4.30 -19.93
CA ALA A 75 15.29 5.66 -20.46
C ALA A 75 16.56 6.50 -20.20
N ARG A 76 17.27 6.23 -19.10
CA ARG A 76 18.50 6.92 -18.71
C ARG A 76 19.78 6.20 -19.15
N GLY A 77 19.68 5.06 -19.83
CA GLY A 77 20.83 4.26 -20.25
C GLY A 77 21.66 3.71 -19.09
N ILE A 78 21.06 3.56 -17.90
CA ILE A 78 21.73 3.05 -16.70
C ILE A 78 21.85 1.53 -16.87
N VAL A 79 23.04 1.09 -17.29
CA VAL A 79 23.40 -0.32 -17.35
C VAL A 79 23.70 -0.75 -15.91
N VAL A 80 22.79 -1.49 -15.32
CA VAL A 80 23.11 -2.28 -14.14
C VAL A 80 23.80 -3.52 -14.69
N GLU A 81 25.13 -3.57 -14.59
CA GLU A 81 25.90 -4.77 -14.92
C GLU A 81 25.47 -5.88 -13.96
N ASP A 82 24.48 -6.68 -14.37
CA ASP A 82 24.36 -8.03 -13.85
C ASP A 82 25.62 -8.77 -14.32
N GLU A 83 26.55 -9.03 -13.41
CA GLU A 83 27.56 -10.05 -13.64
C GLU A 83 26.82 -11.37 -13.94
N THR A 84 26.64 -11.68 -15.23
CA THR A 84 26.52 -13.02 -15.82
C THR A 84 26.07 -12.90 -17.28
N ASN A 85 27.03 -12.68 -18.18
CA ASN A 85 26.87 -13.08 -19.57
C ASN A 85 27.72 -14.33 -19.81
N PHE A 86 27.11 -15.51 -19.80
CA PHE A 86 27.68 -16.67 -20.48
C PHE A 86 26.62 -17.34 -21.33
N MET A 87 26.93 -17.44 -22.62
CA MET A 87 26.08 -17.97 -23.68
C MET A 87 25.69 -19.42 -23.40
N ALA A 88 24.44 -19.73 -23.80
CA ALA A 88 23.91 -21.02 -24.23
C ALA A 88 24.76 -22.28 -23.91
N THR A 89 24.28 -23.10 -22.98
CA THR A 89 23.87 -24.50 -23.22
C THR A 89 23.52 -25.17 -21.88
N SER A 90 22.49 -26.04 -21.92
CA SER A 90 22.24 -27.10 -20.93
C SER A 90 21.75 -26.67 -19.53
N LYS A 91 20.46 -26.91 -19.25
CA LYS A 91 20.03 -27.33 -17.89
C LYS A 91 20.89 -28.55 -17.49
N PRO A 92 21.34 -28.66 -16.23
CA PRO A 92 20.43 -29.11 -15.17
C PRO A 92 20.53 -28.38 -13.82
N LYS A 93 19.45 -28.60 -13.05
CA LYS A 93 19.09 -28.30 -11.67
C LYS A 93 20.18 -28.04 -10.61
N GLU A 94 19.74 -27.21 -9.66
CA GLU A 94 20.04 -27.20 -8.20
C GLU A 94 21.39 -26.64 -7.75
N GLU A 95 21.38 -25.38 -7.26
CA GLU A 95 21.48 -25.04 -5.83
C GLU A 95 21.74 -23.53 -5.64
N LYS A 96 20.75 -22.81 -5.09
CA LYS A 96 20.87 -21.60 -4.24
C LYS A 96 19.46 -21.20 -3.81
N GLU A 97 18.82 -22.13 -3.08
CA GLU A 97 17.41 -22.03 -2.67
C GLU A 97 17.21 -21.20 -1.38
N THR A 98 18.26 -20.72 -0.71
CA THR A 98 18.12 -20.33 0.70
C THR A 98 17.72 -18.86 0.93
N GLU A 99 18.17 -17.89 0.12
CA GLU A 99 17.91 -16.46 0.41
C GLU A 99 16.63 -15.90 -0.22
N SER A 100 16.31 -16.34 -1.45
CA SER A 100 15.06 -16.00 -2.13
C SER A 100 13.85 -16.61 -1.42
N GLN A 101 14.00 -17.82 -0.84
CA GLN A 101 12.96 -18.40 0.02
C GLN A 101 12.80 -17.62 1.31
N VAL A 102 13.87 -17.15 1.98
CA VAL A 102 13.72 -16.41 3.25
C VAL A 102 13.10 -15.02 3.03
N MET A 103 13.42 -14.29 1.96
CA MET A 103 12.78 -12.99 1.66
C MET A 103 11.36 -13.13 1.09
N SER A 104 11.12 -14.13 0.24
CA SER A 104 9.76 -14.49 -0.22
C SER A 104 8.92 -14.97 0.95
N GLN A 105 9.47 -15.80 1.84
CA GLN A 105 8.83 -16.23 3.07
C GLN A 105 8.67 -15.07 4.03
N MET A 106 9.61 -14.13 4.20
CA MET A 106 9.46 -12.94 5.04
C MET A 106 8.41 -11.99 4.50
N ASN A 107 8.40 -11.65 3.20
CA ASN A 107 7.34 -10.83 2.61
C ASN A 107 5.97 -11.54 2.66
N LYS A 108 5.95 -12.87 2.53
CA LYS A 108 4.74 -13.69 2.64
C LYS A 108 4.34 -13.96 4.09
N LEU A 109 5.27 -13.92 5.07
CA LEU A 109 5.05 -14.01 6.52
C LEU A 109 4.59 -12.67 7.07
N VAL A 110 5.18 -11.56 6.62
CA VAL A 110 4.81 -10.19 6.97
C VAL A 110 3.47 -9.85 6.31
N ALA A 111 3.22 -10.26 5.06
CA ALA A 111 1.89 -10.19 4.47
C ALA A 111 0.91 -11.15 5.16
N LYS A 112 1.26 -12.43 5.43
CA LYS A 112 0.39 -13.36 6.19
C LYS A 112 0.08 -12.85 7.60
N LYS A 113 1.02 -12.20 8.29
CA LYS A 113 0.81 -11.58 9.61
C LYS A 113 0.00 -10.30 9.50
N ARG A 114 0.25 -9.44 8.49
CA ARG A 114 -0.46 -8.18 8.29
C ARG A 114 -1.94 -8.38 7.92
N TYR A 115 -2.24 -9.42 7.12
CA TYR A 115 -3.60 -9.86 6.77
C TYR A 115 -4.14 -10.99 7.67
N GLY A 116 -3.38 -11.38 8.70
CA GLY A 116 -3.81 -12.34 9.70
C GLY A 116 -4.88 -11.72 10.57
N LEU A 117 -6.10 -12.23 10.49
CA LEU A 117 -7.17 -11.86 11.40
C LEU A 117 -7.06 -12.78 12.60
N GLU A 118 -6.58 -12.24 13.72
CA GLU A 118 -6.50 -12.93 15.01
C GLU A 118 -7.75 -12.56 15.80
N TYR A 119 -8.72 -13.46 15.85
CA TYR A 119 -9.96 -13.28 16.58
C TYR A 119 -10.51 -14.64 17.05
N GLU A 120 -11.27 -14.62 18.14
CA GLU A 120 -11.95 -15.80 18.66
C GLU A 120 -13.22 -16.04 17.82
N GLN A 121 -13.33 -17.23 17.23
CA GLN A 121 -14.46 -17.56 16.37
C GLN A 121 -15.71 -17.81 17.21
N ASP A 122 -16.68 -16.91 17.09
CA ASP A 122 -18.03 -17.09 17.59
C ASP A 122 -18.86 -17.83 16.53
N THR A 123 -19.26 -19.06 16.84
CA THR A 123 -20.02 -19.92 15.92
C THR A 123 -21.39 -19.37 15.55
N GLU A 124 -22.01 -18.53 16.38
CA GLU A 124 -23.31 -17.94 16.08
C GLU A 124 -23.14 -16.74 15.14
N PHE A 125 -22.15 -15.89 15.43
CA PHE A 125 -21.90 -14.72 14.59
C PHE A 125 -21.29 -15.06 13.23
N GLU A 126 -20.45 -16.10 13.11
CA GLU A 126 -19.97 -16.56 11.80
C GLU A 126 -21.13 -17.08 10.92
N LYS A 127 -22.14 -17.73 11.50
CA LYS A 127 -23.36 -18.12 10.77
C LYS A 127 -24.17 -16.89 10.33
N GLU A 128 -24.30 -15.88 11.18
CA GLU A 128 -24.94 -14.60 10.83
C GLU A 128 -24.22 -13.96 9.64
N ILE A 129 -22.88 -13.94 9.65
CA ILE A 129 -22.05 -13.42 8.55
C ILE A 129 -22.28 -14.23 7.25
N GLU A 130 -22.27 -15.56 7.32
CA GLU A 130 -22.43 -16.42 6.15
C GLU A 130 -23.82 -16.32 5.52
N GLN A 131 -24.86 -16.13 6.34
CA GLN A 131 -26.25 -16.01 5.89
C GLN A 131 -26.65 -14.58 5.51
N CYS A 132 -25.80 -13.59 5.79
CA CYS A 132 -26.10 -12.20 5.49
C CYS A 132 -26.06 -11.91 3.98
N SER A 133 -27.19 -11.44 3.44
CA SER A 133 -27.34 -10.98 2.07
C SER A 133 -27.38 -9.44 1.94
N GLU A 134 -27.70 -8.74 3.03
CA GLU A 134 -27.85 -7.28 3.07
C GLU A 134 -26.88 -6.64 4.06
N TYR A 135 -25.90 -5.91 3.53
CA TYR A 135 -24.82 -5.35 4.34
C TYR A 135 -25.08 -3.87 4.63
N THR A 136 -25.26 -3.55 5.90
CA THR A 136 -25.34 -2.18 6.40
C THR A 136 -23.96 -1.71 6.91
N GLY A 137 -23.78 -0.40 7.03
CA GLY A 137 -22.60 0.19 7.66
C GLY A 137 -22.38 -0.32 9.09
N GLU A 138 -23.47 -0.41 9.86
CA GLU A 138 -23.45 -0.95 11.22
C GLU A 138 -23.04 -2.43 11.24
N PHE A 139 -23.54 -3.24 10.32
CA PHE A 139 -23.17 -4.64 10.23
C PHE A 139 -21.68 -4.79 9.85
N LEU A 140 -21.19 -4.03 8.87
CA LEU A 140 -19.77 -4.02 8.50
C LEU A 140 -18.88 -3.63 9.67
N LYS A 141 -19.29 -2.64 10.47
CA LYS A 141 -18.62 -2.24 11.71
C LYS A 141 -18.56 -3.39 12.73
N ARG A 142 -19.70 -4.07 13.00
CA ARG A 142 -19.76 -5.24 13.88
C ARG A 142 -18.79 -6.33 13.43
N VAL A 143 -18.78 -6.67 12.14
CA VAL A 143 -17.87 -7.67 11.58
C VAL A 143 -16.41 -7.25 11.72
N ARG A 144 -16.09 -5.97 11.47
CA ARG A 144 -14.75 -5.41 11.63
C ARG A 144 -14.24 -5.56 13.08
N GLU A 145 -15.07 -5.16 14.03
CA GLU A 145 -14.74 -5.17 15.47
C GLU A 145 -14.63 -6.59 16.01
N TYR A 146 -15.52 -7.48 15.58
CA TYR A 146 -15.45 -8.92 15.85
C TYR A 146 -14.13 -9.52 15.35
N LYS A 147 -13.72 -9.21 14.12
CA LYS A 147 -12.44 -9.66 13.53
C LYS A 147 -11.21 -8.90 14.07
N LYS A 148 -11.39 -8.08 15.11
CA LYS A 148 -10.34 -7.29 15.80
C LYS A 148 -9.51 -6.42 14.86
N VAL A 149 -10.16 -5.82 13.86
CA VAL A 149 -9.54 -4.87 12.94
C VAL A 149 -9.93 -3.45 13.36
N ASP A 150 -8.98 -2.67 13.88
CA ASP A 150 -9.26 -1.25 14.12
C ASP A 150 -9.31 -0.44 12.81
N ILE A 151 -9.90 0.77 12.86
CA ILE A 151 -10.04 1.64 11.68
C ILE A 151 -8.69 2.03 11.08
N ALA A 152 -7.65 2.22 11.89
CA ALA A 152 -6.34 2.59 11.39
C ALA A 152 -5.71 1.43 10.62
N ARG A 153 -5.77 0.21 11.17
CA ARG A 153 -5.35 -1.02 10.52
C ARG A 153 -6.13 -1.25 9.22
N LEU A 154 -7.45 -1.03 9.23
CA LEU A 154 -8.26 -1.19 8.03
C LEU A 154 -7.89 -0.17 6.94
N ALA A 155 -7.69 1.10 7.29
CA ALA A 155 -7.21 2.14 6.37
C ALA A 155 -5.86 1.75 5.76
N ASP A 156 -4.96 1.24 6.58
CA ASP A 156 -3.64 0.78 6.20
C ASP A 156 -3.64 -0.38 5.20
N MET A 157 -4.59 -1.29 5.36
CA MET A 157 -4.76 -2.49 4.53
C MET A 157 -5.49 -2.20 3.21
N THR A 158 -6.48 -1.30 3.25
CA THR A 158 -7.32 -0.96 2.10
C THR A 158 -6.81 0.22 1.27
N LYS A 159 -5.94 1.05 1.85
CA LYS A 159 -5.52 2.37 1.32
C LYS A 159 -6.66 3.38 1.18
N ILE A 160 -7.73 3.20 1.95
CA ILE A 160 -8.86 4.12 2.06
C ILE A 160 -8.64 5.00 3.28
N SER A 161 -8.98 6.28 3.21
CA SER A 161 -8.85 7.18 4.37
C SER A 161 -9.75 6.72 5.53
N LYS A 162 -9.28 6.90 6.76
CA LYS A 162 -10.07 6.60 7.98
C LYS A 162 -11.43 7.29 7.94
N THR A 163 -11.47 8.53 7.45
CA THR A 163 -12.69 9.33 7.29
C THR A 163 -13.72 8.63 6.40
N TYR A 164 -13.32 8.10 5.23
CA TYR A 164 -14.25 7.41 4.35
C TYR A 164 -14.70 6.05 4.90
N LEU A 165 -13.84 5.33 5.62
CA LEU A 165 -14.23 4.12 6.33
C LEU A 165 -15.28 4.42 7.41
N GLN A 166 -15.13 5.52 8.13
CA GLN A 166 -16.11 5.99 9.11
C GLN A 166 -17.45 6.33 8.45
N TYR A 167 -17.43 7.04 7.32
CA TYR A 167 -18.65 7.34 6.57
C TYR A 167 -19.36 6.09 6.05
N ILE A 168 -18.60 5.06 5.68
CA ILE A 168 -19.17 3.76 5.30
C ILE A 168 -19.90 3.11 6.50
N GLU A 169 -19.26 3.10 7.67
CA GLU A 169 -19.85 2.49 8.88
C GLU A 169 -21.06 3.25 9.41
N ASN A 170 -21.03 4.58 9.32
CA ASN A 170 -22.12 5.45 9.75
C ASN A 170 -23.21 5.66 8.70
N GLU A 171 -22.99 5.18 7.47
CA GLU A 171 -23.84 5.45 6.30
C GLU A 171 -24.07 6.96 6.09
N ASP A 172 -23.00 7.76 6.24
CA ASP A 172 -23.01 9.22 6.05
C ASP A 172 -23.07 9.58 4.54
N VAL A 173 -24.19 9.23 3.90
CA VAL A 173 -24.38 9.24 2.44
C VAL A 173 -24.04 10.57 1.77
N GLU A 174 -24.27 11.69 2.46
CA GLU A 174 -24.01 13.05 1.95
C GLU A 174 -22.51 13.38 1.88
N LYS A 175 -21.70 12.78 2.74
CA LYS A 175 -20.25 13.02 2.82
C LYS A 175 -19.44 12.00 2.00
N MET A 176 -20.12 11.01 1.42
CA MET A 176 -19.50 10.00 0.57
C MET A 176 -19.11 10.58 -0.80
N PRO A 177 -18.04 10.05 -1.44
CA PRO A 177 -17.68 10.42 -2.80
C PRO A 177 -18.68 9.85 -3.81
N ALA A 178 -18.38 10.00 -5.12
CA ALA A 178 -19.21 9.41 -6.16
C ALA A 178 -19.38 7.88 -5.96
N ILE A 179 -20.57 7.38 -6.27
CA ILE A 179 -21.00 6.00 -5.96
C ILE A 179 -20.06 4.91 -6.52
N VAL A 180 -19.37 5.21 -7.62
CA VAL A 180 -18.36 4.34 -8.24
C VAL A 180 -17.15 4.12 -7.32
N TYR A 181 -16.73 5.15 -6.57
CA TYR A 181 -15.67 5.05 -5.58
C TYR A 181 -16.14 4.31 -4.33
N VAL A 182 -17.37 4.59 -3.87
CA VAL A 182 -17.98 3.88 -2.74
C VAL A 182 -17.98 2.38 -2.97
N ARG A 183 -18.33 1.93 -4.20
CA ARG A 183 -18.26 0.50 -4.57
C ARG A 183 -16.86 -0.07 -4.38
N GLY A 184 -15.85 0.63 -4.89
CA GLY A 184 -14.45 0.22 -4.75
C GLY A 184 -14.02 0.16 -3.30
N PHE A 185 -14.45 1.13 -2.48
CA PHE A 185 -14.11 1.19 -1.07
C PHE A 185 -14.69 0.02 -0.28
N VAL A 186 -15.98 -0.24 -0.45
CA VAL A 186 -16.69 -1.34 0.21
C VAL A 186 -16.16 -2.70 -0.26
N TYR A 187 -15.79 -2.82 -1.53
CA TYR A 187 -15.15 -4.03 -2.06
C TYR A 187 -13.81 -4.33 -1.36
N GLN A 188 -12.95 -3.32 -1.18
CA GLN A 188 -11.67 -3.50 -0.46
C GLN A 188 -11.88 -3.76 1.03
N TYR A 189 -12.87 -3.09 1.64
CA TYR A 189 -13.28 -3.32 3.02
C TYR A 189 -13.64 -4.79 3.24
N ALA A 190 -14.53 -5.33 2.40
CA ALA A 190 -14.98 -6.71 2.46
C ALA A 190 -13.83 -7.72 2.26
N LYS A 191 -12.91 -7.44 1.33
CA LYS A 191 -11.71 -8.27 1.10
C LYS A 191 -10.85 -8.41 2.35
N VAL A 192 -10.61 -7.32 3.06
CA VAL A 192 -9.80 -7.34 4.29
C VAL A 192 -10.47 -8.17 5.38
N LEU A 193 -11.80 -8.11 5.48
CA LEU A 193 -12.58 -8.87 6.46
C LEU A 193 -12.88 -10.31 6.04
N LYS A 194 -12.35 -10.76 4.90
CA LYS A 194 -12.61 -12.10 4.31
C LYS A 194 -14.09 -12.39 4.06
N LEU A 195 -14.85 -11.35 3.73
CA LEU A 195 -16.23 -11.47 3.26
C LEU A 195 -16.27 -11.68 1.74
N ASN A 196 -17.44 -12.04 1.20
CA ASN A 196 -17.65 -12.03 -0.25
C ASN A 196 -17.72 -10.57 -0.75
N PRO A 197 -16.71 -10.08 -1.48
CA PRO A 197 -16.59 -8.66 -1.76
C PRO A 197 -17.60 -8.17 -2.80
N ASP A 198 -18.01 -9.02 -3.73
CA ASP A 198 -19.02 -8.67 -4.74
C ASP A 198 -20.41 -8.57 -4.11
N LEU A 199 -20.77 -9.52 -3.23
CA LEU A 199 -22.05 -9.48 -2.51
C LEU A 199 -22.17 -8.23 -1.63
N VAL A 200 -21.13 -7.97 -0.82
CA VAL A 200 -21.11 -6.83 0.10
C VAL A 200 -21.18 -5.52 -0.69
N ALA A 201 -20.36 -5.36 -1.73
CA ALA A 201 -20.36 -4.14 -2.52
C ALA A 201 -21.70 -3.89 -3.22
N ASN A 202 -22.32 -4.93 -3.78
CA ASN A 202 -23.58 -4.79 -4.50
C ASN A 202 -24.76 -4.46 -3.57
N SER A 203 -24.91 -5.19 -2.47
CA SER A 203 -25.98 -4.97 -1.49
C SER A 203 -25.85 -3.60 -0.80
N TYR A 204 -24.64 -3.23 -0.39
CA TYR A 204 -24.38 -1.92 0.21
C TYR A 204 -24.69 -0.78 -0.77
N LEU A 205 -24.34 -0.93 -2.06
CA LEU A 205 -24.68 0.08 -3.07
C LEU A 205 -26.18 0.25 -3.27
N GLN A 206 -26.94 -0.85 -3.30
CA GLN A 206 -28.40 -0.80 -3.40
C GLN A 206 -28.98 -0.04 -2.20
N ARG A 207 -28.48 -0.32 -1.00
CA ARG A 207 -28.87 0.38 0.22
C ARG A 207 -28.58 1.88 0.17
N ILE A 208 -27.38 2.27 -0.23
CA ILE A 208 -27.01 3.69 -0.33
C ILE A 208 -27.86 4.44 -1.37
N LYS A 209 -28.22 3.79 -2.48
CA LYS A 209 -29.14 4.38 -3.46
C LYS A 209 -30.53 4.59 -2.87
N ALA A 210 -31.09 3.58 -2.20
CA ALA A 210 -32.38 3.70 -1.54
C ALA A 210 -32.41 4.82 -0.48
N LEU A 211 -31.33 4.96 0.31
CA LEU A 211 -31.19 6.04 1.30
C LEU A 211 -31.08 7.43 0.65
N LYS A 212 -30.49 7.55 -0.55
CA LYS A 212 -30.48 8.81 -1.30
C LYS A 212 -31.84 9.16 -1.88
N GLU A 213 -32.60 8.17 -2.31
CA GLU A 213 -33.93 8.35 -2.91
C GLU A 213 -35.02 8.63 -1.86
N ALA A 214 -34.79 8.21 -0.61
CA ALA A 214 -35.70 8.44 0.51
C ALA A 214 -35.54 9.81 1.20
N LYS A 215 -34.55 10.62 0.81
CA LYS A 215 -34.30 11.98 1.29
C LYS A 215 -34.77 13.01 0.28
#